data_AF-A0A9E2GX33-F1
#
_entry.id   AF-A0A9E2GX33-F1
#
_cell.length_a   1.000
_cell.length_b   1.000
_cell.length_c   1.000
_cell.angle_alpha   90.00
_cell.angle_beta   90.00
_cell.angle_gamma   90.00
#
_symmetry.space_group_name_H-M   'P 1'
#
loop_
_entity.id
_entity.type
_entity.pdbx_description
1 polymer ?
#
loop_
_entity_poly.entity_id
_entity_poly.type
_entity_poly.pdbx_seq_one_letter_code
_entity_poly.pdbx_strand_id
1 'polypeptide(L)'
;LGNAALDLASRKVQADLTDHQALGNAALDLASRKVQADLTGHQARQVRQGWQSTNLLIQPGFRFSIVDSLITNFHLPRSTLLLLVSALRSRESILAAYREAVTRKYRFFSYGDAMYLP
;
A
#
# COMPACT_ATOMS: atom_id res chain seq x y z
N LEU A 1 -14.65 15.68 -17.70
CA LEU A 1 -14.87 14.85 -16.49
C LEU A 1 -13.57 14.44 -15.76
N GLY A 2 -12.36 14.68 -16.32
CA GLY A 2 -11.11 14.06 -15.85
C GLY A 2 -10.44 14.61 -14.57
N ASN A 3 -10.52 15.91 -14.24
CA ASN A 3 -9.75 16.45 -13.11
C ASN A 3 -10.54 16.54 -11.80
N ALA A 4 -11.85 16.83 -11.86
CA ALA A 4 -12.66 17.00 -10.65
C ALA A 4 -12.86 15.69 -9.86
N ALA A 5 -12.99 14.55 -10.56
CA ALA A 5 -13.15 13.24 -9.93
C ALA A 5 -11.87 12.78 -9.21
N LEU A 6 -10.70 13.15 -9.74
CA LEU A 6 -9.39 12.79 -9.21
C LEU A 6 -8.97 13.69 -8.03
N ASP A 7 -9.32 14.97 -8.11
CA ASP A 7 -9.15 15.89 -7.00
C ASP A 7 -10.12 15.56 -5.83
N LEU A 8 -11.33 15.09 -6.15
CA LEU A 8 -12.24 14.49 -5.18
C LEU A 8 -11.68 13.20 -4.58
N ALA A 9 -10.99 12.37 -5.37
CA ALA A 9 -10.33 11.17 -4.87
C ALA A 9 -9.21 11.54 -3.89
N SER A 10 -8.37 12.53 -4.19
CA SER A 10 -7.31 12.99 -3.27
C SER A 10 -7.88 13.53 -1.95
N ARG A 11 -8.97 14.32 -2.00
CA ARG A 11 -9.67 14.79 -0.79
C ARG A 11 -10.33 13.67 0.01
N LYS A 12 -10.84 12.64 -0.66
CA LYS A 12 -11.42 11.47 0.01
C LYS A 12 -10.34 10.57 0.61
N VAL A 13 -9.21 10.36 -0.06
CA VAL A 13 -8.04 9.66 0.53
C VAL A 13 -7.59 10.38 1.79
N GLN A 14 -7.54 11.72 1.77
CA GLN A 14 -7.29 12.52 2.96
C GLN A 14 -8.33 12.26 4.07
N ALA A 15 -9.61 12.09 3.78
CA ALA A 15 -10.59 11.78 4.82
C ALA A 15 -10.37 10.36 5.39
N ASP A 16 -10.18 9.36 4.55
CA ASP A 16 -10.14 7.94 4.97
C ASP A 16 -8.84 7.54 5.64
N LEU A 17 -7.72 8.18 5.30
CA LEU A 17 -6.47 8.00 6.04
C LEU A 17 -6.60 8.46 7.52
N THR A 18 -7.69 9.13 7.88
CA THR A 18 -8.02 9.57 9.26
C THR A 18 -8.97 8.59 9.94
N ASP A 19 -9.82 7.91 9.17
CA ASP A 19 -10.79 6.90 9.64
C ASP A 19 -10.31 5.49 9.21
N HIS A 20 -9.58 4.80 10.08
CA HIS A 20 -8.95 3.49 9.80
C HIS A 20 -9.93 2.31 9.59
N GLN A 21 -11.21 2.56 9.31
CA GLN A 21 -12.24 1.53 9.15
C GLN A 21 -12.64 1.38 7.68
N ALA A 22 -12.12 0.33 7.01
CA ALA A 22 -12.75 -0.22 5.81
C ALA A 22 -12.35 -1.70 5.59
N LEU A 23 -13.36 -2.52 5.30
CA LEU A 23 -13.44 -3.99 5.30
C LEU A 23 -12.98 -4.64 3.98
N GLY A 24 -12.44 -5.87 4.05
CA GLY A 24 -12.48 -6.86 2.96
C GLY A 24 -11.14 -7.23 2.27
N ASN A 25 -10.74 -8.50 2.44
CA ASN A 25 -9.48 -9.10 2.00
C ASN A 25 -9.16 -8.90 0.51
N ALA A 26 -8.10 -8.16 0.21
CA ALA A 26 -7.25 -8.40 -0.96
C ALA A 26 -5.96 -7.57 -0.86
N ALA A 27 -4.82 -8.23 -0.76
CA ALA A 27 -3.56 -7.72 -1.27
C ALA A 27 -2.73 -8.93 -1.73
N LEU A 28 -2.69 -9.13 -3.05
CA LEU A 28 -1.71 -9.99 -3.68
C LEU A 28 -0.43 -9.17 -3.80
N ASP A 29 0.57 -9.48 -2.98
CA ASP A 29 1.83 -8.74 -2.97
C ASP A 29 2.93 -9.63 -3.55
N LEU A 30 3.49 -9.24 -4.70
CA LEU A 30 4.67 -9.89 -5.27
C LEU A 30 5.92 -9.32 -4.58
N ALA A 31 6.14 -9.71 -3.32
CA ALA A 31 7.40 -9.44 -2.63
C ALA A 31 8.46 -10.43 -3.11
N SER A 32 9.33 -10.00 -4.02
CA SER A 32 10.53 -10.76 -4.40
C SER A 32 11.79 -10.04 -3.94
N ARG A 33 12.45 -10.54 -2.87
CA ARG A 33 13.85 -11.04 -2.90
C ARG A 33 14.42 -11.51 -1.55
N LYS A 34 15.25 -12.56 -1.70
CA LYS A 34 16.36 -13.11 -0.88
C LYS A 34 16.31 -12.99 0.66
N VAL A 35 16.16 -14.16 1.29
CA VAL A 35 16.72 -14.45 2.61
C VAL A 35 18.22 -14.17 2.56
N GLN A 36 18.66 -13.08 3.19
CA GLN A 36 20.04 -12.93 3.62
C GLN A 36 20.07 -13.24 5.12
N ALA A 37 20.90 -14.19 5.52
CA ALA A 37 21.08 -14.54 6.93
C ALA A 37 21.50 -13.28 7.70
N ASP A 38 20.65 -12.85 8.63
CA ASP A 38 20.84 -11.65 9.41
C ASP A 38 21.86 -11.93 10.53
N LEU A 39 22.96 -11.17 10.57
CA LEU A 39 23.99 -11.22 11.61
C LEU A 39 23.61 -10.39 12.85
N THR A 40 22.40 -9.82 12.90
CA THR A 40 21.97 -8.87 13.95
C THR A 40 21.08 -9.45 15.05
N GLY A 41 20.94 -10.78 15.14
CA GLY A 41 20.29 -11.43 16.29
C GLY A 41 18.75 -11.46 16.24
N HIS A 42 18.13 -10.98 15.17
CA HIS A 42 16.75 -11.36 14.84
C HIS A 42 16.76 -12.76 14.23
N GLN A 43 16.02 -13.71 14.82
CA GLN A 43 15.87 -15.04 14.24
C GLN A 43 15.41 -14.91 12.78
N ALA A 44 16.23 -15.41 11.85
CA ALA A 44 15.90 -15.41 10.43
C ALA A 44 14.55 -16.12 10.23
N ARG A 45 13.50 -15.33 9.95
CA ARG A 45 12.17 -15.87 9.67
C ARG A 45 12.24 -16.55 8.30
N GLN A 46 12.24 -17.88 8.28
CA GLN A 46 12.25 -18.62 7.03
C GLN A 46 10.93 -18.41 6.28
N VAL A 47 11.02 -17.81 5.10
CA VAL A 47 9.91 -17.80 4.13
C VAL A 47 9.79 -19.21 3.57
N ARG A 48 8.65 -19.86 3.81
CA ARG A 48 8.38 -21.21 3.32
C ARG A 48 7.75 -21.13 1.94
N GLN A 49 8.25 -21.92 1.01
CA GLN A 49 7.61 -22.10 -0.29
C GLN A 49 6.33 -22.92 -0.14
N GLY A 50 5.32 -22.61 -0.97
CA GLY A 50 4.06 -23.33 -1.02
C GLY A 50 2.86 -22.40 -1.14
N TRP A 51 1.72 -22.97 -1.52
CA TRP A 51 0.45 -22.25 -1.50
C TRP A 51 -0.09 -22.22 -0.07
N GLN A 52 -0.42 -21.02 0.40
CA GLN A 52 -1.10 -20.79 1.66
C GLN A 52 -2.17 -19.73 1.44
N SER A 53 -3.33 -19.89 2.08
CA SER A 53 -4.31 -18.82 2.19
C SER A 53 -4.01 -17.97 3.43
N THR A 54 -4.36 -16.70 3.37
CA THR A 54 -4.25 -15.79 4.50
C THR A 54 -5.51 -14.94 4.61
N ASN A 55 -5.98 -14.74 5.84
CA ASN A 55 -7.03 -13.79 6.18
C ASN A 55 -6.45 -12.56 6.90
N LEU A 56 -5.15 -12.28 6.68
CA LEU A 56 -4.45 -11.16 7.30
C LEU A 56 -4.93 -9.83 6.72
N LEU A 57 -5.37 -8.94 7.61
CA LEU A 57 -5.60 -7.53 7.30
C LEU A 57 -4.44 -6.71 7.84
N ILE A 58 -3.74 -6.00 6.96
CA ILE A 58 -2.61 -5.13 7.32
C ILE A 58 -3.15 -3.70 7.49
N GLN A 59 -2.87 -3.10 8.65
CA GLN A 59 -3.37 -1.78 9.05
C GLN A 59 -2.24 -0.96 9.69
N PRO A 60 -2.41 0.38 9.82
CA PRO A 60 -1.45 1.23 10.50
C PRO A 60 -0.98 0.68 11.86
N GLY A 61 0.34 0.69 12.07
CA GLY A 61 0.99 0.08 13.24
C GLY A 61 1.46 -1.37 13.03
N PHE A 62 1.15 -1.99 11.89
CA PHE A 62 1.72 -3.29 11.52
C PHE A 62 3.23 -3.20 11.32
N ARG A 63 3.98 -4.15 11.92
CA ARG A 63 5.44 -4.24 11.77
C ARG A 63 5.80 -5.23 10.67
N PHE A 64 6.25 -4.72 9.53
CA PHE A 64 6.77 -5.54 8.44
C PHE A 64 8.09 -6.19 8.86
N SER A 65 8.23 -7.49 8.57
CA SER A 65 9.46 -8.25 8.88
C SER A 65 10.29 -8.60 7.64
N ILE A 66 9.72 -8.46 6.44
CA ILE A 66 10.32 -8.93 5.17
C ILE A 66 10.18 -7.89 4.05
N VAL A 67 9.20 -6.98 4.15
CA VAL A 67 8.90 -5.99 3.12
C VAL A 67 9.51 -4.66 3.53
N ASP A 68 10.50 -4.19 2.78
CA ASP A 68 11.11 -2.88 2.97
C ASP A 68 10.38 -1.79 2.16
N SER A 69 9.94 -2.14 0.95
CA SER A 69 9.33 -1.23 -0.02
C SER A 69 8.21 -1.93 -0.82
N LEU A 70 7.30 -1.14 -1.41
CA LEU A 70 6.12 -1.65 -2.12
C LEU A 70 5.92 -0.93 -3.46
N ILE A 71 5.65 -1.68 -4.52
CA ILE A 71 5.14 -1.15 -5.80
C ILE A 71 3.68 -1.57 -5.92
N THR A 72 2.77 -0.61 -6.07
CA THR A 72 1.34 -0.88 -6.12
C THR A 72 0.60 0.15 -6.97
N ASN A 73 -0.63 -0.10 -7.40
CA ASN A 73 -1.43 0.89 -8.14
C ASN A 73 -1.90 2.04 -7.23
N PHE A 74 -2.40 3.11 -7.84
CA PHE A 74 -3.16 4.13 -7.11
C PHE A 74 -4.55 3.62 -6.74
N HIS A 75 -4.80 3.50 -5.45
CA HIS A 75 -6.05 2.97 -4.89
C HIS A 75 -7.06 4.06 -4.61
N LEU A 76 -8.34 3.72 -4.71
CA LEU A 76 -9.39 4.63 -4.34
C LEU A 76 -9.50 4.79 -2.81
N PRO A 77 -10.05 5.94 -2.37
CA PRO A 77 -10.48 6.12 -0.99
C PRO A 77 -11.42 4.99 -0.51
N ARG A 78 -11.34 4.62 0.77
CA ARG A 78 -12.08 3.54 1.45
C ARG A 78 -11.82 2.14 0.92
N SER A 79 -10.63 1.87 0.40
CA SER A 79 -10.19 0.53 0.03
C SER A 79 -9.31 -0.09 1.11
N THR A 80 -9.33 -1.42 1.22
CA THR A 80 -8.42 -2.16 2.12
C THR A 80 -6.96 -2.10 1.68
N LEU A 81 -6.71 -1.90 0.39
CA LEU A 81 -5.38 -1.63 -0.13
C LEU A 81 -4.83 -0.28 0.37
N LEU A 82 -5.70 0.70 0.62
CA LEU A 82 -5.27 1.95 1.25
C LEU A 82 -4.83 1.72 2.70
N LEU A 83 -5.43 0.78 3.44
CA LEU A 83 -4.97 0.41 4.79
C LEU A 83 -3.58 -0.21 4.77
N LEU A 84 -3.29 -1.10 3.81
CA LEU A 84 -1.96 -1.67 3.61
C LEU A 84 -0.93 -0.56 3.32
N VAL A 85 -1.23 0.32 2.38
CA VAL A 85 -0.35 1.45 2.02
C VAL A 85 -0.11 2.36 3.24
N SER A 86 -1.14 2.60 4.04
CA SER A 86 -1.07 3.40 5.29
C SER A 86 -0.27 2.74 6.40
N ALA A 87 -0.18 1.41 6.39
CA ALA A 87 0.67 0.67 7.31
C ALA A 87 2.15 0.83 6.97
N LEU A 88 2.47 0.99 5.69
CA LEU A 88 3.84 1.07 5.21
C LEU A 88 4.39 2.50 5.28
N ARG A 89 3.61 3.51 4.90
CA ARG A 89 4.09 4.90 4.81
C ARG A 89 3.16 5.90 5.49
N SER A 90 3.72 7.04 5.85
CA SER A 90 2.95 8.10 6.50
C SER A 90 1.87 8.64 5.58
N ARG A 91 0.80 9.11 6.21
CA ARG A 91 -0.31 9.78 5.53
C ARG A 91 0.18 10.91 4.63
N GLU A 92 1.12 11.72 5.10
CA GLU A 92 1.68 12.86 4.38
C GLU A 92 2.39 12.41 3.10
N SER A 93 3.18 11.33 3.19
CA SER A 93 3.89 10.75 2.05
C SER A 93 2.92 10.25 0.99
N ILE A 94 1.86 9.54 1.41
CA ILE A 94 0.84 9.01 0.50
C ILE A 94 0.12 10.16 -0.20
N LEU A 95 -0.31 11.18 0.55
CA LEU A 95 -1.03 12.32 -0.01
C LEU A 95 -0.18 13.14 -0.97
N ALA A 96 1.13 13.28 -0.70
CA ALA A 96 2.05 13.92 -1.63
C ALA A 96 2.11 13.16 -2.97
N ALA A 97 2.23 11.84 -2.93
CA ALA A 97 2.23 11.01 -4.14
C ALA A 97 0.92 11.13 -4.94
N TYR A 98 -0.23 11.14 -4.26
CA TYR A 98 -1.53 11.31 -4.93
C TYR A 98 -1.67 12.70 -5.57
N ARG A 99 -1.26 13.77 -4.88
CA ARG A 99 -1.29 15.13 -5.43
C ARG A 99 -0.45 15.22 -6.70
N GLU A 100 0.77 14.68 -6.67
CA GLU A 100 1.63 14.64 -7.85
C GLU A 100 1.01 13.83 -9.00
N ALA A 101 0.46 12.65 -8.70
CA ALA A 101 -0.21 11.81 -9.69
C ALA A 101 -1.39 12.53 -10.37
N VAL A 102 -2.18 13.29 -9.61
CA VAL A 102 -3.26 14.13 -10.16
C VAL A 102 -2.70 15.26 -11.03
N THR A 103 -1.68 15.99 -10.55
CA THR A 103 -1.05 17.07 -11.32
C THR A 103 -0.47 16.57 -12.63
N ARG A 104 0.16 15.39 -12.62
CA ARG A 104 0.77 14.75 -13.80
C ARG A 104 -0.22 13.92 -14.64
N LYS A 105 -1.50 13.89 -14.26
CA LYS A 105 -2.58 13.16 -14.96
C LYS A 105 -2.31 11.66 -15.12
N TYR A 106 -1.82 11.03 -14.06
CA TYR A 106 -1.65 9.58 -14.02
C TYR A 106 -3.01 8.89 -14.15
N ARG A 107 -2.99 7.68 -14.70
CA ARG A 107 -4.14 6.80 -14.78
C ARG A 107 -4.25 6.05 -13.45
N PHE A 108 -5.44 6.03 -12.86
CA PHE A 108 -5.70 5.32 -11.60
C PHE A 108 -6.30 3.93 -11.90
N PHE A 109 -6.61 3.16 -10.85
CA PHE A 109 -7.23 1.81 -10.93
C PHE A 109 -6.28 0.69 -11.37
N SER A 110 -6.83 -0.53 -11.50
CA SER A 110 -6.11 -1.79 -11.71
C SER A 110 -5.22 -1.82 -12.95
N TYR A 111 -5.56 -1.06 -13.99
CA TYR A 111 -4.79 -0.95 -15.24
C TYR A 111 -4.14 0.43 -15.42
N GLY A 112 -4.16 1.22 -14.35
CA GLY A 112 -3.53 2.53 -14.30
C GLY A 112 -2.02 2.43 -14.06
N ASP A 113 -1.45 3.57 -13.74
CA ASP A 113 -0.04 3.68 -13.40
C ASP A 113 0.21 3.21 -11.96
N ALA A 114 1.49 3.01 -11.64
CA ALA A 114 1.93 2.50 -10.35
C ALA A 114 2.59 3.58 -9.49
N MET A 115 2.55 3.36 -8.19
CA MET A 115 3.21 4.10 -7.13
C MET A 115 4.30 3.20 -6.54
N TYR A 116 5.47 3.80 -6.30
CA TYR A 116 6.54 3.19 -5.52
C TYR A 116 6.59 3.83 -4.13
N LEU A 117 6.58 2.98 -3.11
CA LEU A 117 6.71 3.34 -1.71
C LEU A 117 8.06 2.81 -1.22
N PRO A 118 9.13 3.63 -1.26
CA PRO A 118 10.48 3.23 -0.89
C PRO A 118 10.55 2.97 0.58
#